data_AF-A0A1J4XDF9-F1
#
_entry.id   AF-A0A1J4XDF9-F1
#
_cell.length_a   1.000
_cell.length_b   1.000
_cell.length_c   1.000
_cell.angle_alpha   90.00
_cell.angle_beta   90.00
_cell.angle_gamma   90.00
#
_symmetry.space_group_name_H-M   'P 1'
#
loop_
_entity.id
_entity.type
_entity.pdbx_description
1 polymer ?
#
loop_
_entity_poly.entity_id
_entity_poly.type
_entity_poly.pdbx_seq_one_letter_code
_entity_poly.pdbx_strand_id
1 'polypeptide(L)'
;MSEKDQNKNEKQSCCSTEKCCPSKCLNWSRAVKAGIIATVAMTIVMFLLGMNSLYLLGELALGNAASLFAIYLVGAIIHFGVGIIYAIIFALIFAPIPCMNAAVKGIIYGTILTIIAWFALPPVIAKVQDMQQSNNPCMVMVVEEEEVITITENVCQPCNPCMANPCKSMTQMNPCNPCNPCNAATSSAFMGMLISWINHVTYGLVLGLVYCRKKARKDKF
;
A
#
# COMPACT_ATOMS: atom_id res chain seq x y z
N MET A 1 -42.28 -47.88 -1.44
CA MET A 1 -41.45 -46.76 -0.93
C MET A 1 -40.02 -47.04 -1.37
N SER A 2 -39.48 -46.22 -2.28
CA SER A 2 -38.29 -46.55 -3.08
C SER A 2 -37.02 -45.97 -2.46
N GLU A 3 -35.98 -46.80 -2.35
CA GLU A 3 -34.66 -46.54 -1.77
C GLU A 3 -33.84 -45.44 -2.49
N LYS A 4 -34.35 -44.89 -3.60
CA LYS A 4 -33.70 -43.81 -4.36
C LYS A 4 -33.92 -42.40 -3.79
N ASP A 5 -34.80 -42.22 -2.81
CA ASP A 5 -35.10 -40.90 -2.25
C ASP A 5 -34.29 -40.54 -1.00
N GLN A 6 -33.52 -41.48 -0.41
CA GLN A 6 -32.70 -41.19 0.78
C GLN A 6 -31.31 -40.60 0.47
N ASN A 7 -30.77 -40.80 -0.73
CA ASN A 7 -29.42 -40.31 -1.07
C ASN A 7 -29.38 -38.82 -1.50
N LYS A 8 -30.53 -38.14 -1.57
CA LYS A 8 -30.58 -36.69 -1.86
C LYS A 8 -30.55 -35.80 -0.60
N ASN A 9 -30.82 -36.35 0.57
CA ASN A 9 -30.93 -35.57 1.81
C ASN A 9 -29.64 -35.51 2.63
N GLU A 10 -28.65 -36.36 2.36
CA GLU A 10 -27.41 -36.39 3.15
C GLU A 10 -26.35 -35.36 2.71
N LYS A 11 -26.48 -34.79 1.50
CA LYS A 11 -25.60 -33.70 1.04
C LYS A 11 -26.06 -32.30 1.47
N GLN A 12 -27.15 -32.20 2.23
CA GLN A 12 -27.79 -30.94 2.58
C GLN A 12 -27.88 -30.69 4.10
N SER A 13 -27.15 -31.48 4.91
CA SER A 13 -27.06 -31.34 6.36
C SER A 13 -25.71 -30.78 6.85
N CYS A 14 -25.12 -29.86 6.08
CA CYS A 14 -24.16 -28.90 6.62
C CYS A 14 -24.77 -27.51 6.47
N CYS A 15 -25.11 -26.85 7.58
CA CYS A 15 -25.58 -25.45 7.67
C CYS A 15 -27.10 -25.19 7.72
N SER A 16 -27.84 -25.92 8.56
CA SER A 16 -28.86 -25.28 9.40
C SER A 16 -28.20 -25.15 10.78
N THR A 17 -27.85 -23.99 11.32
CA THR A 17 -28.43 -22.66 11.27
C THR A 17 -27.31 -21.62 11.29
N GLU A 18 -27.53 -20.46 10.67
CA GLU A 18 -26.79 -19.22 10.89
C GLU A 18 -25.23 -19.19 10.77
N LYS A 19 -24.77 -18.37 9.81
CA LYS A 19 -23.53 -17.54 9.90
C LYS A 19 -22.17 -18.09 9.48
N CYS A 20 -22.07 -19.03 8.53
CA CYS A 20 -20.79 -19.25 7.83
C CYS A 20 -20.97 -19.13 6.31
N CYS A 21 -20.05 -18.44 5.63
CA CYS A 21 -20.02 -18.39 4.17
C CYS A 21 -20.03 -19.82 3.62
N PRO A 22 -20.85 -20.15 2.61
CA PRO A 22 -20.80 -21.47 1.97
C PRO A 22 -19.37 -21.68 1.49
N SER A 23 -18.72 -22.71 2.04
CA SER A 23 -17.28 -22.97 1.98
C SER A 23 -16.79 -23.46 0.61
N LYS A 24 -17.48 -23.13 -0.49
CA LYS A 24 -17.20 -23.76 -1.77
C LYS A 24 -17.10 -22.72 -2.89
N CYS A 25 -15.90 -22.71 -3.47
CA CYS A 25 -15.38 -21.97 -4.61
C CYS A 25 -14.92 -20.53 -4.32
N LEU A 26 -13.60 -20.35 -4.40
CA LEU A 26 -12.95 -19.04 -4.47
C LEU A 26 -13.55 -18.28 -5.66
N ASN A 27 -14.28 -17.20 -5.38
CA ASN A 27 -14.87 -16.36 -6.43
C ASN A 27 -13.87 -15.26 -6.78
N TRP A 28 -12.96 -15.53 -7.71
CA TRP A 28 -11.94 -14.59 -8.18
C TRP A 28 -12.53 -13.22 -8.53
N SER A 29 -13.61 -13.19 -9.31
CA SER A 29 -14.29 -11.95 -9.70
C SER A 29 -14.79 -11.14 -8.50
N ARG A 30 -15.23 -11.83 -7.45
CA ARG A 30 -15.68 -11.21 -6.21
C ARG A 30 -14.52 -10.67 -5.38
N ALA A 31 -13.39 -11.38 -5.34
CA ALA A 31 -12.17 -10.94 -4.66
C ALA A 31 -11.65 -9.66 -5.31
N VAL A 32 -11.51 -9.66 -6.64
CA VAL A 32 -11.06 -8.49 -7.41
C VAL A 32 -11.99 -7.29 -7.19
N LYS A 33 -13.31 -7.49 -7.31
CA LYS A 33 -14.29 -6.41 -7.06
C LYS A 33 -14.21 -5.87 -5.63
N ALA A 34 -14.06 -6.75 -4.64
CA ALA A 34 -13.94 -6.34 -3.25
C ALA A 34 -12.64 -5.57 -2.98
N GLY A 35 -11.53 -6.00 -3.60
CA GLY A 35 -10.25 -5.30 -3.54
C GLY A 35 -10.34 -3.89 -4.11
N ILE A 36 -10.90 -3.72 -5.31
CA ILE A 36 -11.07 -2.39 -5.92
C ILE A 36 -11.88 -1.47 -4.98
N ILE A 37 -13.02 -1.94 -4.45
CA ILE A 37 -13.86 -1.13 -3.56
C ILE A 37 -13.12 -0.78 -2.27
N ALA A 38 -12.40 -1.74 -1.67
CA ALA A 38 -11.64 -1.51 -0.44
C ALA A 38 -10.47 -0.53 -0.67
N THR A 39 -9.77 -0.63 -1.79
CA THR A 39 -8.71 0.32 -2.16
C THR A 39 -9.27 1.72 -2.34
N VAL A 40 -10.36 1.89 -3.09
CA VAL A 40 -10.99 3.22 -3.27
C VAL A 40 -11.40 3.82 -1.92
N ALA A 41 -12.05 3.02 -1.05
CA ALA A 41 -12.44 3.48 0.27
C ALA A 41 -11.23 3.91 1.12
N MET A 42 -10.16 3.11 1.11
CA MET A 42 -8.90 3.45 1.79
C MET A 42 -8.26 4.70 1.19
N THR A 43 -8.22 4.86 -0.13
CA THR A 43 -7.67 6.05 -0.80
C THR A 43 -8.43 7.32 -0.37
N ILE A 44 -9.76 7.25 -0.28
CA ILE A 44 -10.58 8.38 0.21
C ILE A 44 -10.19 8.71 1.67
N VAL A 45 -10.06 7.71 2.53
CA VAL A 45 -9.65 7.93 3.93
C VAL A 45 -8.25 8.55 4.00
N MET A 46 -7.29 8.04 3.22
CA MET A 46 -5.94 8.59 3.16
C MET A 46 -5.94 10.06 2.71
N PHE A 47 -6.76 10.38 1.69
CA PHE A 47 -6.92 11.75 1.21
C PHE A 47 -7.49 12.68 2.30
N LEU A 48 -8.51 12.23 3.03
CA LEU A 48 -9.10 12.99 4.14
C LEU A 48 -8.12 13.18 5.32
N LEU A 49 -7.20 12.24 5.52
CA LEU A 49 -6.12 12.34 6.50
C LEU A 49 -4.92 13.17 5.99
N GLY A 50 -5.00 13.76 4.80
CA GLY A 50 -3.94 14.57 4.20
C GLY A 50 -2.74 13.76 3.70
N MET A 51 -2.88 12.43 3.58
CA MET A 51 -1.81 11.56 3.09
C MET A 51 -1.91 11.38 1.57
N ASN A 52 -0.81 11.66 0.88
CA ASN A 52 -0.72 11.49 -0.57
C ASN A 52 0.08 10.25 -0.96
N SER A 53 -0.47 9.07 -0.66
CA SER A 53 0.18 7.79 -0.95
C SER A 53 0.38 7.52 -2.43
N LEU A 54 -0.51 8.04 -3.28
CA LEU A 54 -0.39 7.91 -4.74
C LEU A 54 0.85 8.66 -5.24
N TYR A 55 1.04 9.90 -4.79
CA TYR A 55 2.24 10.66 -5.12
C TYR A 55 3.50 9.93 -4.63
N LEU A 56 3.53 9.50 -3.36
CA LEU A 56 4.69 8.83 -2.77
C LEU A 56 5.04 7.53 -3.51
N LEU A 57 4.06 6.70 -3.86
CA LEU A 57 4.30 5.45 -4.61
C LEU A 57 4.80 5.73 -6.04
N GLY A 58 4.25 6.76 -6.69
CA GLY A 58 4.66 7.15 -8.03
C GLY A 58 6.07 7.75 -8.08
N GLU A 59 6.39 8.61 -7.12
CA GLU A 59 7.70 9.24 -6.97
C GLU A 59 8.77 8.18 -6.67
N LEU A 60 8.42 7.19 -5.82
CA LEU A 60 9.29 6.04 -5.56
C LEU A 60 9.59 5.23 -6.84
N ALA A 61 8.60 5.08 -7.71
CA ALA A 61 8.71 4.24 -8.91
C ALA A 61 9.38 4.94 -10.10
N LEU A 62 9.11 6.24 -10.30
CA LEU A 62 9.57 7.00 -11.47
C LEU A 62 10.69 8.01 -11.16
N GLY A 63 10.90 8.33 -9.89
CA GLY A 63 11.81 9.41 -9.47
C GLY A 63 11.26 10.81 -9.74
N ASN A 64 12.04 11.82 -9.35
CA ASN A 64 11.62 13.23 -9.34
C ASN A 64 11.60 13.88 -10.74
N ALA A 65 12.18 13.23 -11.74
CA ALA A 65 12.24 13.74 -13.12
C ALA A 65 10.93 13.53 -13.89
N ALA A 66 10.03 12.69 -13.39
CA ALA A 66 8.77 12.39 -14.05
C ALA A 66 7.75 13.54 -13.90
N SER A 67 6.88 13.69 -14.90
CA SER A 67 5.77 14.64 -14.81
C SER A 67 4.84 14.28 -13.65
N LEU A 68 4.25 15.30 -13.01
CA LEU A 68 3.33 15.12 -11.89
C LEU A 68 2.19 14.14 -12.23
N PHE A 69 1.63 14.25 -13.45
CA PHE A 69 0.61 13.33 -13.94
C PHE A 69 1.10 11.87 -14.00
N ALA A 70 2.31 11.64 -14.52
CA ALA A 70 2.89 10.30 -14.58
C ALA A 70 3.12 9.71 -13.18
N ILE A 71 3.58 10.52 -12.23
CA ILE A 71 3.75 10.13 -10.81
C ILE A 71 2.41 9.64 -10.25
N TYR A 72 1.35 10.45 -10.30
CA TYR A 72 0.04 10.04 -9.78
C TYR A 72 -0.53 8.81 -10.49
N LEU A 73 -0.38 8.72 -11.82
CA LEU A 73 -0.90 7.61 -12.60
C LEU A 73 -0.20 6.29 -12.23
N VAL A 74 1.13 6.28 -12.20
CA VAL A 74 1.91 5.08 -11.84
C VAL A 74 1.68 4.72 -10.37
N GLY A 75 1.64 5.70 -9.48
CA GLY A 75 1.29 5.50 -8.08
C GLY A 75 -0.09 4.87 -7.90
N ALA A 76 -1.10 5.34 -8.65
CA ALA A 76 -2.43 4.73 -8.66
C ALA A 76 -2.40 3.27 -9.14
N ILE A 77 -1.74 2.99 -10.27
CA ILE A 77 -1.62 1.62 -10.81
C ILE A 77 -1.01 0.67 -9.77
N ILE A 78 0.10 1.08 -9.14
CA ILE A 78 0.77 0.30 -8.09
C ILE A 78 -0.16 0.11 -6.89
N HIS A 79 -0.81 1.18 -6.42
CA HIS A 79 -1.70 1.14 -5.27
C HIS A 79 -2.89 0.18 -5.48
N PHE A 80 -3.53 0.26 -6.65
CA PHE A 80 -4.62 -0.64 -7.02
C PHE A 80 -4.16 -2.08 -7.20
N GLY A 81 -3.00 -2.30 -7.83
CA GLY A 81 -2.41 -3.63 -7.98
C GLY A 81 -2.16 -4.31 -6.64
N VAL A 82 -1.52 -3.60 -5.70
CA VAL A 82 -1.25 -4.08 -4.34
C VAL A 82 -2.55 -4.39 -3.60
N GLY A 83 -3.55 -3.50 -3.68
CA GLY A 83 -4.87 -3.74 -3.08
C GLY A 83 -5.54 -5.01 -3.63
N ILE A 84 -5.55 -5.21 -4.95
CA ILE A 84 -6.13 -6.42 -5.54
C ILE A 84 -5.40 -7.68 -5.08
N ILE A 85 -4.07 -7.66 -5.01
CA ILE A 85 -3.26 -8.78 -4.50
C ILE A 85 -3.64 -9.11 -3.06
N TYR A 86 -3.75 -8.12 -2.17
CA TYR A 86 -4.20 -8.34 -0.79
C TYR A 86 -5.63 -8.88 -0.72
N ALA A 87 -6.54 -8.42 -1.58
CA ALA A 87 -7.89 -8.95 -1.63
C ALA A 87 -7.95 -10.44 -2.02
N ILE A 88 -7.08 -10.86 -2.95
CA ILE A 88 -6.94 -12.27 -3.33
C ILE A 88 -6.39 -13.09 -2.16
N ILE A 89 -5.35 -12.59 -1.47
CA ILE A 89 -4.78 -13.26 -0.28
C ILE A 89 -5.83 -13.42 0.83
N PHE A 90 -6.62 -12.38 1.10
CA PHE A 90 -7.73 -12.46 2.04
C PHE A 90 -8.74 -13.54 1.63
N ALA A 91 -9.12 -13.58 0.35
CA ALA A 91 -10.04 -14.56 -0.19
C ALA A 91 -9.51 -16.01 -0.06
N LEU A 92 -8.19 -16.20 -0.17
CA LEU A 92 -7.55 -17.51 -0.04
C LEU A 92 -7.44 -17.96 1.42
N ILE A 93 -7.04 -17.08 2.33
CA ILE A 93 -6.69 -17.46 3.71
C ILE A 93 -7.87 -17.28 4.67
N PHE A 94 -8.55 -16.13 4.64
CA PHE A 94 -9.54 -15.76 5.65
C PHE A 94 -10.96 -16.13 5.26
N ALA A 95 -11.29 -16.14 3.96
CA ALA A 95 -12.62 -16.54 3.52
C ALA A 95 -13.00 -17.97 3.94
N PRO A 96 -12.10 -18.98 3.83
CA PRO A 96 -12.45 -20.36 4.18
C PRO A 96 -12.72 -20.60 5.66
N ILE A 97 -12.21 -19.74 6.55
CA ILE A 97 -12.33 -19.92 8.02
C ILE A 97 -13.82 -19.89 8.42
N PRO A 98 -14.43 -21.02 8.81
CA PRO A 98 -15.82 -21.00 9.25
C PRO A 98 -15.94 -20.25 10.59
N CYS A 99 -17.16 -19.87 10.94
CA CYS A 99 -17.58 -19.37 12.25
C CYS A 99 -17.17 -17.92 12.61
N MET A 100 -16.41 -17.23 11.78
CA MET A 100 -16.00 -15.84 12.06
C MET A 100 -16.84 -14.81 11.29
N ASN A 101 -17.29 -13.75 11.98
CA ASN A 101 -17.99 -12.61 11.37
C ASN A 101 -17.09 -11.93 10.31
N ALA A 102 -17.67 -11.57 9.17
CA ALA A 102 -17.02 -10.85 8.07
C ALA A 102 -16.22 -9.62 8.53
N ALA A 103 -16.80 -8.82 9.44
CA ALA A 103 -16.14 -7.63 9.96
C ALA A 103 -14.89 -8.01 10.78
N VAL A 104 -15.01 -9.01 11.64
CA VAL A 104 -13.91 -9.51 12.48
C VAL A 104 -12.78 -10.09 11.63
N LYS A 105 -13.12 -10.87 10.59
CA LYS A 105 -12.14 -11.34 9.58
C LYS A 105 -11.37 -10.18 8.98
N GLY A 106 -12.08 -9.14 8.57
CA GLY A 106 -11.51 -7.94 7.98
C GLY A 106 -10.57 -7.20 8.92
N ILE A 107 -10.97 -6.97 10.17
CA ILE A 107 -10.16 -6.28 11.19
C ILE A 107 -8.88 -7.07 11.50
N ILE A 108 -8.99 -8.39 11.70
CA ILE A 108 -7.82 -9.26 11.95
C ILE A 108 -6.86 -9.20 10.76
N TYR A 109 -7.38 -9.33 9.54
CA TYR A 109 -6.57 -9.26 8.34
C TYR A 109 -5.87 -7.91 8.18
N GLY A 110 -6.59 -6.80 8.36
CA GLY A 110 -6.01 -5.45 8.30
C GLY A 110 -4.93 -5.23 9.37
N THR A 111 -5.12 -5.76 10.58
CA THR A 111 -4.11 -5.69 11.63
C THR A 111 -2.85 -6.47 11.25
N ILE A 112 -3.00 -7.67 10.67
CA ILE A 112 -1.86 -8.46 10.17
C ILE A 112 -1.11 -7.71 9.07
N LEU A 113 -1.83 -7.11 8.11
CA LEU A 113 -1.19 -6.29 7.06
C LEU A 113 -0.40 -5.12 7.64
N THR A 114 -0.91 -4.48 8.70
CA THR A 114 -0.20 -3.39 9.40
C THR A 114 1.12 -3.87 9.96
N ILE A 115 1.11 -5.01 10.65
CA ILE A 115 2.31 -5.61 11.26
C ILE A 115 3.34 -5.93 10.15
N ILE A 116 2.89 -6.58 9.07
CA ILE A 116 3.77 -6.89 7.93
C ILE A 116 4.37 -5.60 7.35
N ALA A 117 3.56 -4.57 7.14
CA ALA A 117 4.02 -3.30 6.60
C ALA A 117 5.08 -2.65 7.51
N TRP A 118 4.91 -2.68 8.83
CA TRP A 118 5.90 -2.13 9.77
C TRP A 118 7.27 -2.80 9.68
N PHE A 119 7.31 -4.11 9.49
CA PHE A 119 8.59 -4.83 9.38
C PHE A 119 9.16 -4.82 7.96
N ALA A 120 8.30 -4.81 6.93
CA ALA A 120 8.73 -4.91 5.54
C ALA A 120 9.10 -3.55 4.93
N LEU A 121 8.47 -2.44 5.34
CA LEU A 121 8.70 -1.14 4.72
C LEU A 121 10.10 -0.57 5.00
N PRO A 122 10.65 -0.57 6.24
CA PRO A 122 11.96 0.00 6.50
C PRO A 122 13.09 -0.54 5.59
N PRO A 123 13.26 -1.87 5.42
CA PRO A 123 14.33 -2.38 4.54
C PRO A 123 14.06 -2.10 3.07
N VAL A 124 12.79 -2.06 2.63
CA VAL A 124 12.44 -1.72 1.25
C VAL A 124 12.78 -0.26 0.95
N ILE A 125 12.41 0.66 1.85
CA ILE A 125 12.72 2.08 1.70
C ILE A 125 14.23 2.31 1.65
N ALA A 126 14.99 1.69 2.57
CA ALA A 126 16.45 1.78 2.57
C ALA A 126 17.04 1.30 1.23
N LYS A 127 16.61 0.13 0.75
CA LYS A 127 17.12 -0.42 -0.52
C LYS A 127 16.72 0.42 -1.74
N VAL A 128 15.54 1.03 -1.74
CA VAL A 128 15.13 1.92 -2.83
C VAL A 128 15.97 3.21 -2.82
N GLN A 129 16.26 3.75 -1.64
CA GLN A 129 17.16 4.90 -1.50
C GLN A 129 18.56 4.59 -2.03
N ASP A 130 19.11 3.41 -1.70
CA ASP A 130 20.41 2.97 -2.22
C ASP A 130 20.42 2.88 -3.77
N MET A 131 19.36 2.33 -4.37
CA MET A 131 19.23 2.24 -5.83
C MET A 131 19.06 3.61 -6.49
N GLN A 132 18.30 4.52 -5.87
CA GLN A 132 18.15 5.89 -6.37
C GLN A 132 19.47 6.67 -6.29
N GLN A 133 20.24 6.48 -5.22
CA GLN A 133 21.55 7.12 -5.07
C GLN A 133 22.57 6.58 -6.10
N SER A 134 22.54 5.27 -6.39
CA SER A 134 23.39 4.68 -7.43
C SER A 134 23.09 5.18 -8.84
N ASN A 135 21.86 5.62 -9.12
CA ASN A 135 21.44 6.05 -10.45
C ASN A 135 21.58 7.55 -10.69
N ASN A 136 22.11 8.31 -9.73
CA ASN A 136 22.55 9.68 -9.97
C ASN A 136 24.04 9.65 -10.34
N PRO A 137 24.38 9.69 -11.65
CA PRO A 137 25.75 9.90 -12.06
C PRO A 137 26.10 11.35 -11.74
N CYS A 138 26.51 11.62 -10.51
CA CYS A 138 27.64 12.51 -10.35
C CYS A 138 28.80 11.83 -11.06
N MET A 139 28.85 11.94 -12.39
CA MET A 139 30.03 11.58 -13.17
C MET A 139 31.15 12.44 -12.61
N VAL A 140 32.02 11.82 -11.81
CA VAL A 140 33.37 12.31 -11.63
C VAL A 140 34.00 12.14 -13.01
N MET A 141 33.97 13.19 -13.83
CA MET A 141 34.82 13.24 -15.01
C MET A 141 36.25 13.25 -14.48
N VAL A 142 36.86 12.07 -14.38
CA VAL A 142 38.30 11.95 -14.25
C VAL A 142 38.84 12.33 -15.62
N VAL A 143 39.16 13.62 -15.77
CA VAL A 143 39.94 14.10 -16.90
C VAL A 143 41.36 13.61 -16.64
N GLU A 144 41.81 12.57 -17.37
CA GLU A 144 43.22 12.25 -17.46
C GLU A 144 43.93 13.38 -18.20
N GLU A 145 44.89 14.02 -17.52
CA GLU A 145 45.69 15.14 -18.01
C GLU A 145 46.55 14.74 -19.22
N GLU A 146 46.39 15.43 -20.35
CA GLU A 146 47.53 16.08 -21.00
C GLU A 146 47.04 17.31 -21.79
N GLU A 147 47.61 18.48 -21.45
CA GLU A 147 47.43 19.82 -22.04
C GLU A 147 46.22 20.69 -21.63
N VAL A 148 46.46 21.47 -20.56
CA VAL A 148 46.04 22.85 -20.25
C VAL A 148 44.85 23.41 -21.03
N ILE A 149 43.65 23.15 -20.50
CA ILE A 149 42.45 23.99 -20.69
C ILE A 149 42.00 24.41 -19.30
N THR A 150 41.77 25.71 -19.10
CA THR A 150 41.37 26.29 -17.81
C THR A 150 39.94 25.87 -17.49
N ILE A 151 39.80 24.75 -16.78
CA ILE A 151 38.54 24.26 -16.24
C ILE A 151 38.21 25.10 -15.01
N THR A 152 37.17 25.94 -15.10
CA THR A 152 36.48 26.44 -13.90
C THR A 152 35.95 25.22 -13.16
N GLU A 153 36.63 24.90 -12.07
CA GLU A 153 36.27 23.89 -11.09
C GLU A 153 34.86 24.21 -10.58
N ASN A 154 33.83 23.57 -11.15
CA ASN A 154 32.59 23.38 -10.42
C ASN A 154 32.91 22.36 -9.34
N VAL A 155 33.52 22.84 -8.27
CA VAL A 155 33.65 22.13 -7.00
C VAL A 155 32.24 21.66 -6.68
N CYS A 156 31.97 20.37 -6.87
CA CYS A 156 30.88 19.73 -6.16
C CYS A 156 31.22 19.92 -4.70
N GLN A 157 30.68 20.99 -4.09
CA GLN A 157 30.84 21.24 -2.67
C GLN A 157 30.47 19.92 -2.00
N PRO A 158 31.38 19.32 -1.22
CA PRO A 158 31.04 18.12 -0.47
C PRO A 158 29.74 18.43 0.24
N CYS A 159 28.73 17.59 0.05
CA CYS A 159 27.46 17.72 0.76
C CYS A 159 27.82 17.82 2.24
N ASN A 160 27.82 19.06 2.75
CA ASN A 160 28.25 19.35 4.10
C ASN A 160 27.32 18.50 4.99
N PRO A 161 27.84 17.64 5.90
CA PRO A 161 26.99 16.80 6.74
C PRO A 161 25.93 17.72 7.35
N CYS A 162 24.63 17.48 7.08
CA CYS A 162 23.54 18.43 7.32
C CYS A 162 23.65 18.97 8.77
N MET A 163 24.38 20.08 8.98
CA MET A 163 24.53 20.68 10.28
C MET A 163 23.18 21.32 10.58
N ALA A 164 22.57 20.86 11.67
CA ALA A 164 21.26 21.27 12.15
C ALA A 164 21.13 22.81 12.15
N ASN A 165 20.51 23.37 11.11
CA ASN A 165 20.19 24.78 11.07
C ASN A 165 18.68 24.93 11.30
N PRO A 166 18.25 25.58 12.40
CA PRO A 166 16.84 25.76 12.67
C PRO A 166 16.28 26.82 11.71
N CYS A 167 15.35 26.39 10.85
CA CYS A 167 14.33 27.18 10.17
C CYS A 167 14.74 28.60 9.72
N LYS A 168 15.26 28.72 8.48
CA LYS A 168 15.28 30.01 7.77
C LYS A 168 14.61 29.91 6.40
N SER A 169 13.88 30.98 6.07
CA SER A 169 12.84 31.11 5.05
C SER A 169 13.23 30.65 3.64
N MET A 170 12.27 29.97 3.01
CA MET A 170 12.26 29.50 1.62
C MET A 170 12.44 30.66 0.63
N THR A 171 13.58 30.74 -0.08
CA THR A 171 13.62 31.42 -1.39
C THR A 171 14.77 30.99 -2.32
N GLN A 172 15.58 29.97 -2.00
CA GLN A 172 16.66 29.57 -2.89
C GLN A 172 16.82 28.05 -2.91
N MET A 173 16.29 27.41 -3.96
CA MET A 173 16.45 25.98 -4.23
C MET A 173 17.84 25.76 -4.85
N ASN A 174 18.74 25.11 -4.12
CA ASN A 174 20.03 24.64 -4.62
C ASN A 174 19.90 23.15 -5.05
N PRO A 175 20.54 22.68 -6.15
CA PRO A 175 20.27 21.37 -6.75
C PRO A 175 20.91 20.15 -6.04
N CYS A 176 21.65 20.34 -4.95
CA CYS A 176 22.34 19.24 -4.26
C CYS A 176 21.57 18.77 -3.03
N ASN A 177 20.70 17.79 -3.26
CA ASN A 177 20.02 16.89 -2.32
C ASN A 177 19.01 17.52 -1.33
N PRO A 178 17.76 17.01 -1.25
CA PRO A 178 16.80 17.42 -0.25
C PRO A 178 17.21 16.86 1.13
N CYS A 179 18.06 17.56 1.88
CA CYS A 179 17.87 17.61 3.33
C CYS A 179 16.48 18.28 3.51
N ASN A 180 15.40 17.49 3.50
CA ASN A 180 14.08 17.94 3.95
C ASN A 180 13.79 17.44 5.37
N PRO A 181 14.49 17.93 6.42
CA PRO A 181 14.14 17.62 7.80
C PRO A 181 13.02 18.52 8.34
N CYS A 182 12.43 19.42 7.54
CA CYS A 182 11.58 20.50 8.07
C CYS A 182 10.06 20.32 7.88
N ASN A 183 9.58 19.27 7.20
CA ASN A 183 8.14 18.96 7.14
C ASN A 183 7.75 17.59 7.71
N ALA A 184 8.70 16.82 8.23
CA ALA A 184 8.39 15.76 9.19
C ALA A 184 8.17 16.43 10.56
N ALA A 185 7.05 17.15 10.68
CA ALA A 185 6.52 17.49 11.98
C ALA A 185 6.57 16.22 12.82
N THR A 186 7.13 16.33 14.02
CA THR A 186 7.21 15.32 15.06
C THR A 186 5.82 14.93 15.58
N SER A 187 4.86 14.67 14.70
CA SER A 187 3.84 13.67 14.97
C SER A 187 4.61 12.40 15.30
N SER A 188 4.68 12.10 16.60
CA SER A 188 5.43 10.99 17.18
C SER A 188 5.35 9.75 16.30
N ALA A 189 6.38 8.91 16.25
CA ALA A 189 6.35 7.64 15.52
C ALA A 189 5.05 6.85 15.77
N PHE A 190 4.49 7.01 16.98
CA PHE A 190 3.16 6.57 17.37
C PHE A 190 2.01 7.06 16.47
N MET A 191 1.93 8.35 16.14
CA MET A 191 0.89 8.88 15.23
C MET A 191 1.01 8.29 13.81
N GLY A 192 2.23 8.14 13.29
CA GLY A 192 2.45 7.47 12.01
C GLY A 192 2.01 6.00 12.04
N MET A 193 2.34 5.29 13.12
CA MET A 193 1.89 3.92 13.37
C MET A 193 0.36 3.83 13.47
N LEU A 194 -0.27 4.74 14.22
CA LEU A 194 -1.72 4.78 14.40
C LEU A 194 -2.45 5.02 13.09
N ILE A 195 -2.00 6.00 12.30
CA ILE A 195 -2.58 6.30 10.99
C ILE A 195 -2.42 5.11 10.03
N SER A 196 -1.23 4.48 10.02
CA SER A 196 -1.01 3.26 9.24
C SER A 196 -1.97 2.14 9.65
N TRP A 197 -2.16 1.93 10.95
CA TRP A 197 -3.09 0.93 11.46
C TRP A 197 -4.54 1.23 11.07
N ILE A 198 -5.01 2.49 11.21
CA ILE A 198 -6.36 2.92 10.81
C ILE A 198 -6.60 2.62 9.33
N ASN A 199 -5.64 2.93 8.46
CA ASN A 199 -5.77 2.70 7.02
C ASN A 199 -5.93 1.21 6.69
N HIS A 200 -5.07 0.35 7.23
CA HIS A 200 -5.11 -1.09 6.98
C HIS A 200 -6.32 -1.76 7.61
N VAL A 201 -6.73 -1.35 8.83
CA VAL A 201 -7.96 -1.85 9.46
C VAL A 201 -9.19 -1.44 8.66
N THR A 202 -9.23 -0.20 8.17
CA THR A 202 -10.33 0.27 7.32
C THR A 202 -10.39 -0.54 6.01
N TYR A 203 -9.24 -0.72 5.36
CA TYR A 203 -9.13 -1.58 4.18
C TYR A 203 -9.63 -2.99 4.46
N GLY A 204 -9.13 -3.64 5.50
CA GLY A 204 -9.51 -4.99 5.89
C GLY A 204 -11.00 -5.11 6.23
N LEU A 205 -11.55 -4.15 6.98
CA LEU A 205 -12.96 -4.09 7.34
C LEU A 205 -13.85 -4.00 6.09
N VAL A 206 -13.59 -3.04 5.20
CA VAL A 206 -14.35 -2.86 3.96
C VAL A 206 -14.25 -4.11 3.08
N LEU A 207 -13.03 -4.65 2.94
CA LEU A 207 -12.79 -5.88 2.18
C LEU A 207 -13.60 -7.05 2.74
N GLY A 208 -13.57 -7.29 4.04
CA GLY A 208 -14.32 -8.34 4.70
C GLY A 208 -15.83 -8.18 4.51
N LEU A 209 -16.35 -6.97 4.70
CA LEU A 209 -17.78 -6.67 4.51
C LEU A 209 -18.23 -6.87 3.07
N VAL A 210 -17.48 -6.37 2.09
CA VAL A 210 -17.83 -6.47 0.66
C VAL A 210 -17.66 -7.91 0.16
N TYR A 211 -16.54 -8.55 0.49
CA TYR A 211 -16.24 -9.91 0.07
C TYR A 211 -17.16 -10.94 0.72
N CYS A 212 -17.59 -10.76 1.97
CA CYS A 212 -18.49 -11.70 2.63
C CYS A 212 -19.97 -11.31 2.58
N ARG A 213 -20.33 -10.16 1.98
CA ARG A 213 -21.73 -9.69 1.87
C ARG A 213 -22.64 -10.79 1.33
N LYS A 214 -23.48 -11.40 2.16
CA LYS A 214 -24.46 -12.36 1.66
C LYS A 214 -25.36 -11.62 0.68
N LYS A 215 -25.48 -12.11 -0.56
CA LYS A 215 -26.53 -11.66 -1.46
C LYS A 215 -27.81 -12.08 -0.75
N ALA A 216 -28.50 -11.13 -0.12
CA ALA A 216 -29.80 -11.38 0.48
C ALA A 216 -30.64 -11.95 -0.66
N ARG A 217 -30.87 -13.27 -0.60
CA ARG A 217 -31.68 -13.97 -1.59
C ARG A 217 -33.03 -13.28 -1.57
N LYS A 218 -33.39 -12.61 -2.66
CA LYS A 218 -34.71 -12.00 -2.87
C LYS A 218 -35.74 -13.10 -3.17
N ASP A 219 -35.69 -14.20 -2.44
CA ASP A 219 -36.52 -15.39 -2.68
C ASP A 219 -37.81 -15.29 -1.85
N LYS A 220 -38.35 -14.08 -1.74
CA LYS A 220 -39.69 -13.80 -1.25
C LYS A 220 -40.26 -12.78 -2.21
N PHE A 221 -40.89 -13.27 -3.28
CA PHE A 221 -42.15 -12.81 -3.88
C PHE A 221 -42.36 -13.60 -5.17
#